data_AF-A0A6B2V869-F1
#
_entry.id   AF-A0A6B2V869-F1
#
_cell.length_a   1.000
_cell.length_b   1.000
_cell.length_c   1.000
_cell.angle_alpha   90.00
_cell.angle_beta   90.00
_cell.angle_gamma   90.00
#
_symmetry.space_group_name_H-M   'P 1'
#
loop_
_entity.id
_entity.type
_entity.pdbx_description
1 polymer ?
#
loop_
_entity_poly.entity_id
_entity_poly.type
_entity_poly.pdbx_seq_one_letter_code
_entity_poly.pdbx_strand_id
1 'polypeptide(L)'
;MSSLAAVALAVGGLTAAVATPAGAAPTAWSCPSGYFCAYTNFDGTGSRCQWQGDSSNWYNECSWASSTYPKSLFNNGTSGRGVTIYRYTGKVSPIGGCVDKGEHARLAGNYYIGSHSWNC
;
A
#
# COMPACT_ATOMS: atom_id res chain seq x y z
N MET A 1 -11.02 70.80 -20.17
CA MET A 1 -11.39 69.37 -20.38
C MET A 1 -10.28 68.57 -19.72
N SER A 2 -10.58 68.00 -18.55
CA SER A 2 -9.64 67.30 -17.67
C SER A 2 -9.14 65.99 -18.28
N SER A 3 -7.89 65.59 -18.01
CA SER A 3 -7.45 64.19 -18.11
C SER A 3 -6.35 63.91 -17.09
N LEU A 4 -6.65 62.93 -16.23
CA LEU A 4 -5.85 62.35 -15.15
C LEU A 4 -5.28 60.99 -15.60
N ALA A 5 -4.36 60.47 -14.78
CA ALA A 5 -3.95 59.06 -14.63
C ALA A 5 -2.77 58.57 -15.49
N ALA A 6 -1.88 57.69 -15.03
CA ALA A 6 -1.55 57.17 -13.69
C ALA A 6 -0.15 56.52 -13.79
N VAL A 7 0.64 56.57 -12.72
CA VAL A 7 1.93 55.88 -12.63
C VAL A 7 1.69 54.45 -12.13
N ALA A 8 2.05 53.45 -12.94
CA ALA A 8 2.00 52.03 -12.55
C ALA A 8 3.40 51.56 -12.11
N LEU A 9 3.56 51.29 -10.82
CA LEU A 9 4.73 50.62 -10.24
C LEU A 9 4.49 49.11 -10.27
N ALA A 10 5.21 48.38 -11.12
CA ALA A 10 5.19 46.92 -11.14
C ALA A 10 6.19 46.37 -10.11
N VAL A 11 5.68 45.76 -9.03
CA VAL A 11 6.49 44.98 -8.08
C VAL A 11 6.55 43.54 -8.58
N GLY A 12 7.70 43.13 -9.11
CA GLY A 12 7.96 41.75 -9.53
C GLY A 12 8.14 40.82 -8.33
N GLY A 13 7.21 39.90 -8.11
CA GLY A 13 7.33 38.84 -7.10
C GLY A 13 8.18 37.67 -7.62
N LEU A 14 9.27 37.37 -6.93
CA LEU A 14 10.02 36.11 -7.08
C LEU A 14 9.20 34.98 -6.44
N THR A 15 8.66 34.06 -7.24
CA THR A 15 8.12 32.79 -6.75
C THR A 15 9.24 31.75 -6.68
N ALA A 16 9.67 31.41 -5.47
CA ALA A 16 10.56 30.28 -5.24
C ALA A 16 9.80 28.97 -5.55
N ALA A 17 10.19 28.30 -6.63
CA ALA A 17 9.66 26.99 -6.97
C ALA A 17 10.20 25.95 -5.96
N VAL A 18 9.32 25.46 -5.08
CA VAL A 18 9.60 24.30 -4.23
C VAL A 18 9.63 23.05 -5.12
N ALA A 19 10.82 22.50 -5.34
CA ALA A 19 10.96 21.21 -6.02
C ALA A 19 10.37 20.12 -5.12
N THR A 20 9.24 19.55 -5.52
CA THR A 20 8.71 18.33 -4.91
C THR A 20 9.66 17.17 -5.21
N PRO A 21 10.09 16.39 -4.21
CA PRO A 21 10.90 15.21 -4.48
C PRO A 21 10.08 14.23 -5.32
N ALA A 22 10.57 13.91 -6.51
CA ALA A 22 10.05 12.83 -7.32
C ALA A 22 10.32 11.51 -6.57
N GLY A 23 9.28 10.94 -5.96
CA GLY A 23 9.38 9.65 -5.27
C GLY A 23 9.78 8.56 -6.27
N ALA A 24 10.88 7.86 -5.98
CA ALA A 24 11.28 6.69 -6.75
C ALA A 24 10.13 5.66 -6.75
N ALA A 25 9.85 5.07 -7.91
CA ALA A 25 8.86 4.00 -8.00
C ALA A 25 9.26 2.84 -7.06
N PRO A 26 8.31 2.23 -6.33
CA PRO A 26 8.62 1.09 -5.48
C PRO A 26 9.26 -0.03 -6.30
N THR A 27 10.34 -0.63 -5.78
CA THR A 27 10.90 -1.84 -6.38
C THR A 27 9.91 -2.99 -6.22
N ALA A 28 9.84 -3.87 -7.22
CA ALA A 28 9.05 -5.09 -7.13
C ALA A 28 9.47 -5.88 -5.89
N TRP A 29 8.50 -6.44 -5.18
CA TRP A 29 8.70 -7.18 -3.92
C TRP A 29 9.40 -6.40 -2.82
N SER A 30 9.39 -5.07 -2.86
CA SER A 30 9.81 -4.25 -1.72
C SER A 30 8.91 -4.58 -0.54
N CYS A 31 9.39 -5.39 0.41
CA CYS A 31 8.74 -5.71 1.67
C CYS A 31 9.83 -5.74 2.75
N PRO A 32 9.78 -4.86 3.76
CA PRO A 32 10.81 -4.87 4.80
C PRO A 32 10.85 -6.21 5.55
N SER A 33 12.03 -6.61 6.00
CA SER A 33 12.18 -7.80 6.84
C SER A 33 11.33 -7.68 8.11
N GLY A 34 10.65 -8.77 8.47
CA GLY A 34 9.71 -8.82 9.59
C GLY A 34 8.27 -8.46 9.24
N TYR A 35 7.93 -8.26 7.95
CA TYR A 35 6.59 -7.89 7.53
C TYR A 35 5.95 -8.93 6.59
N PHE A 36 4.63 -9.03 6.67
CA PHE A 36 3.78 -9.56 5.63
C PHE A 36 3.28 -8.39 4.78
N CYS A 37 3.41 -8.49 3.45
CA CYS A 37 3.06 -7.43 2.51
C CYS A 37 2.01 -7.91 1.51
N ALA A 38 1.07 -7.02 1.18
CA ALA A 38 0.09 -7.22 0.13
C ALA A 38 0.19 -6.10 -0.91
N TYR A 39 -0.06 -6.45 -2.17
CA TYR A 39 0.14 -5.56 -3.31
C TYR A 39 -1.08 -5.55 -4.23
N THR A 40 -1.38 -4.37 -4.79
CA THR A 40 -2.52 -4.19 -5.70
C THR A 40 -2.28 -4.76 -7.11
N ASN A 41 -1.02 -4.97 -7.50
CA ASN A 41 -0.66 -5.63 -8.75
C ASN A 41 0.06 -6.96 -8.52
N PHE A 42 0.22 -7.69 -9.62
CA PHE A 42 0.96 -8.93 -9.62
C PHE A 42 2.45 -8.69 -9.34
N ASP A 43 3.11 -9.75 -8.89
CA ASP A 43 4.57 -9.82 -8.83
C ASP A 43 5.21 -8.71 -7.97
N GLY A 44 4.55 -8.37 -6.85
CA GLY A 44 5.06 -7.44 -5.85
C GLY A 44 5.07 -5.97 -6.29
N THR A 45 4.22 -5.60 -7.25
CA THR A 45 4.16 -4.24 -7.81
C THR A 45 2.89 -3.49 -7.40
N GLY A 46 2.85 -2.18 -7.67
CA GLY A 46 1.72 -1.32 -7.32
C GLY A 46 1.76 -0.81 -5.88
N SER A 47 0.61 -0.44 -5.34
CA SER A 47 0.50 0.06 -3.96
C SER A 47 0.69 -1.10 -2.98
N ARG A 48 1.44 -0.85 -1.91
CA ARG A 48 1.76 -1.84 -0.86
C ARG A 48 1.10 -1.48 0.45
N CYS A 49 0.56 -2.49 1.13
CA CYS A 49 0.31 -2.45 2.57
C CYS A 49 1.14 -3.54 3.25
N GLN A 50 1.49 -3.33 4.51
CA GLN A 50 2.39 -4.22 5.24
C GLN A 50 2.05 -4.28 6.74
N TRP A 51 2.28 -5.42 7.36
CA TRP A 51 1.99 -5.67 8.77
C TRP A 51 3.06 -6.55 9.41
N GLN A 52 3.46 -6.26 10.67
CA GLN A 52 4.44 -7.07 11.41
C GLN A 52 3.80 -8.23 12.18
N GLY A 53 2.52 -8.12 12.48
CA GLY A 53 1.75 -9.14 13.20
C GLY A 53 0.37 -9.28 12.58
N ASP A 54 -0.50 -9.99 13.27
CA ASP A 54 -1.87 -10.20 12.82
C ASP A 54 -2.60 -8.89 12.53
N SER A 55 -3.47 -8.92 11.52
CA SER A 55 -4.42 -7.83 11.23
C SER A 55 -5.83 -8.37 11.34
N SER A 56 -6.69 -7.69 12.10
CA SER A 56 -8.11 -8.03 12.20
C SER A 56 -8.96 -7.28 11.16
N ASN A 57 -8.48 -6.18 10.59
CA ASN A 57 -9.24 -5.40 9.64
C ASN A 57 -8.37 -4.63 8.65
N TRP A 58 -8.12 -5.23 7.48
CA TRP A 58 -7.37 -4.58 6.40
C TRP A 58 -8.04 -3.30 5.92
N TYR A 59 -9.37 -3.23 5.94
CA TYR A 59 -10.13 -2.09 5.40
C TYR A 59 -9.87 -0.79 6.15
N ASN A 60 -9.48 -0.87 7.43
CA ASN A 60 -9.12 0.29 8.25
C ASN A 60 -7.61 0.56 8.28
N GLU A 61 -6.80 -0.46 8.03
CA GLU A 61 -5.34 -0.40 8.18
C GLU A 61 -4.62 -0.16 6.85
N CYS A 62 -5.31 -0.40 5.73
CA CYS A 62 -4.76 -0.32 4.39
C CYS A 62 -5.68 0.49 3.47
N SER A 63 -5.15 1.60 2.95
CA SER A 63 -5.92 2.62 2.22
C SER A 63 -6.67 2.12 0.98
N TRP A 64 -6.20 1.04 0.37
CA TRP A 64 -6.83 0.47 -0.83
C TRP A 64 -7.63 -0.81 -0.57
N ALA A 65 -7.56 -1.40 0.63
CA ALA A 65 -8.11 -2.74 0.87
C ALA A 65 -9.64 -2.81 0.73
N SER A 66 -10.35 -1.71 0.92
CA SER A 66 -11.81 -1.63 0.79
C SER A 66 -12.31 -1.42 -0.64
N SER A 67 -11.41 -1.10 -1.58
CA SER A 67 -11.77 -0.70 -2.96
C SER A 67 -10.96 -1.40 -4.04
N THR A 68 -9.89 -2.10 -3.67
CA THR A 68 -8.98 -2.78 -4.61
C THR A 68 -8.71 -4.20 -4.16
N TYR A 69 -8.80 -5.15 -5.10
CA TYR A 69 -8.41 -6.53 -4.87
C TYR A 69 -6.89 -6.68 -4.83
N PRO A 70 -6.31 -7.29 -3.79
CA PRO A 70 -4.89 -7.64 -3.81
C PRO A 70 -4.63 -8.71 -4.87
N LYS A 71 -3.46 -8.64 -5.51
CA LYS A 71 -3.05 -9.57 -6.58
C LYS A 71 -1.79 -10.36 -6.25
N SER A 72 -0.98 -9.87 -5.32
CA SER A 72 0.16 -10.63 -4.82
C SER A 72 0.43 -10.35 -3.34
N LEU A 73 1.03 -11.33 -2.68
CA LEU A 73 1.41 -11.29 -1.27
C LEU A 73 2.87 -11.72 -1.11
N PHE A 74 3.54 -11.20 -0.09
CA PHE A 74 4.86 -11.65 0.30
C PHE A 74 4.95 -11.76 1.82
N ASN A 75 5.30 -12.95 2.32
CA ASN A 75 5.67 -13.13 3.72
C ASN A 75 7.19 -12.97 3.87
N ASN A 76 7.64 -11.76 4.21
CA ASN A 76 9.04 -11.49 4.59
C ASN A 76 9.23 -11.53 6.12
N GLY A 77 8.47 -12.36 6.82
CA GLY A 77 8.54 -12.51 8.27
C GLY A 77 9.84 -13.12 8.77
N THR A 78 10.13 -12.88 10.04
CA THR A 78 11.31 -13.43 10.73
C THR A 78 10.98 -14.59 11.67
N SER A 79 9.70 -14.81 11.99
CA SER A 79 9.24 -15.81 12.96
C SER A 79 9.33 -17.27 12.49
N GLY A 80 9.48 -17.51 11.18
CA GLY A 80 9.37 -18.85 10.58
C GLY A 80 7.94 -19.32 10.35
N ARG A 81 6.94 -18.52 10.74
CA ARG A 81 5.51 -18.82 10.59
C ARG A 81 4.98 -18.44 9.21
N GLY A 82 4.10 -19.27 8.67
CA GLY A 82 3.22 -18.94 7.55
C GLY A 82 2.07 -18.01 7.97
N VAL A 83 1.43 -17.42 6.97
CA VAL A 83 0.30 -16.50 7.14
C VAL A 83 -0.96 -17.09 6.51
N THR A 84 -2.00 -17.24 7.32
CA THR A 84 -3.36 -17.51 6.83
C THR A 84 -4.04 -16.19 6.48
N ILE A 85 -4.65 -16.10 5.30
CA ILE A 85 -5.49 -14.98 4.89
C ILE A 85 -6.99 -15.33 5.00
N TYR A 86 -7.81 -14.33 5.27
CA TYR A 86 -9.25 -14.50 5.54
C TYR A 86 -10.09 -13.58 4.68
N ARG A 87 -11.26 -14.07 4.25
CA ARG A 87 -12.20 -13.32 3.40
C ARG A 87 -12.73 -12.06 4.09
N TYR A 88 -13.03 -12.18 5.37
CA TYR A 88 -13.69 -11.14 6.15
C TYR A 88 -12.76 -10.59 7.23
N THR A 89 -13.18 -9.50 7.84
CA THR A 89 -12.54 -8.97 9.04
C THR A 89 -12.69 -9.97 10.20
N GLY A 90 -11.87 -9.82 11.24
CA GLY A 90 -11.96 -10.65 12.44
C GLY A 90 -11.46 -12.10 12.26
N LYS A 91 -10.67 -12.39 11.22
CA LYS A 91 -10.03 -13.69 10.96
C LYS A 91 -11.06 -14.80 10.67
N VAL A 92 -12.07 -14.47 9.86
CA VAL A 92 -13.20 -15.34 9.52
C VAL A 92 -13.14 -15.79 8.06
N SER A 93 -13.43 -17.07 7.81
CA SER A 93 -13.44 -17.72 6.49
C SER A 93 -12.03 -17.71 5.84
N PRO A 94 -11.14 -18.64 6.22
CA PRO A 94 -9.81 -18.74 5.62
C PRO A 94 -9.90 -19.03 4.12
N ILE A 95 -8.96 -18.49 3.34
CA ILE A 95 -8.91 -18.67 1.89
C ILE A 95 -7.54 -19.19 1.49
N GLY A 96 -7.53 -20.25 0.68
CA GLY A 96 -6.30 -20.80 0.12
C GLY A 96 -5.44 -21.52 1.15
N GLY A 97 -4.19 -21.75 0.78
CA GLY A 97 -3.15 -22.26 1.68
C GLY A 97 -2.47 -21.14 2.45
N CYS A 98 -1.54 -21.54 3.31
CA CYS A 98 -0.65 -20.61 3.99
C CYS A 98 0.30 -19.92 3.02
N VAL A 99 0.59 -18.66 3.29
CA VAL A 99 1.72 -17.97 2.66
C VAL A 99 2.94 -18.20 3.53
N ASP A 100 3.77 -19.16 3.14
CA ASP A 100 4.95 -19.58 3.89
C ASP A 100 5.99 -18.47 3.97
N LYS A 101 6.89 -18.55 4.96
CA LYS A 101 7.99 -17.59 5.08
C LYS A 101 8.84 -17.61 3.81
N GLY A 102 9.03 -16.44 3.20
CA GLY A 102 9.77 -16.28 1.95
C GLY A 102 8.91 -16.47 0.69
N GLU A 103 7.64 -16.82 0.84
CA GLU A 103 6.76 -17.11 -0.29
C GLU A 103 6.21 -15.83 -0.93
N HIS A 104 6.30 -15.80 -2.27
CA HIS A 104 5.65 -14.84 -3.14
C HIS A 104 4.35 -15.44 -3.70
N ALA A 105 3.22 -15.22 -3.03
CA ALA A 105 1.95 -15.79 -3.44
C ALA A 105 1.26 -14.93 -4.51
N ARG A 106 0.79 -15.58 -5.58
CA ARG A 106 -0.02 -14.95 -6.63
C ARG A 106 -1.50 -15.25 -6.38
N LEU A 107 -2.32 -14.19 -6.30
CA LEU A 107 -3.76 -14.32 -6.04
C LEU A 107 -4.55 -14.26 -7.35
N ALA A 108 -5.79 -14.74 -7.32
CA ALA A 108 -6.71 -14.60 -8.46
C ALA A 108 -7.06 -13.13 -8.76
N GLY A 109 -6.95 -12.22 -7.78
CA GLY A 109 -7.15 -10.78 -7.99
C GLY A 109 -8.60 -10.36 -8.21
N ASN A 110 -9.56 -11.18 -7.81
CA ASN A 110 -11.01 -10.96 -7.98
C ASN A 110 -11.78 -11.01 -6.64
N TYR A 111 -11.08 -10.88 -5.52
CA TYR A 111 -11.66 -10.93 -4.18
C TYR A 111 -10.89 -10.05 -3.19
N TYR A 112 -11.62 -9.37 -2.30
CA TYR A 112 -11.07 -8.70 -1.11
C TYR A 112 -10.52 -9.67 -0.04
N ILE A 113 -9.53 -9.20 0.70
CA ILE A 113 -9.03 -9.84 1.92
C ILE A 113 -9.34 -8.91 3.08
N GLY A 114 -9.98 -9.43 4.12
CA GLY A 114 -10.41 -8.63 5.27
C GLY A 114 -9.46 -8.70 6.46
N SER A 115 -8.70 -9.79 6.60
CA SER A 115 -7.79 -10.00 7.74
C SER A 115 -6.75 -11.08 7.47
N HIS A 116 -5.73 -11.18 8.32
CA HIS A 116 -4.72 -12.25 8.26
C HIS A 116 -4.23 -12.65 9.66
N SER A 117 -3.58 -13.80 9.77
CA SER A 117 -2.90 -14.24 11.00
C SER A 117 -1.66 -15.08 10.76
N TRP A 118 -0.66 -14.93 11.62
CA TRP A 118 0.58 -15.71 11.65
C TRP A 118 0.39 -16.99 12.47
N ASN A 119 -0.37 -17.94 11.93
CA ASN A 119 -0.84 -19.13 12.67
C ASN A 119 -0.66 -20.46 11.94
N CYS A 120 0.01 -20.42 10.80
CA CYS A 120 0.69 -21.56 10.23
C CYS A 120 2.18 -21.18 10.09
#